data_AF-A0A2S4VAR9-F1
#
_entry.id   AF-A0A2S4VAR9-F1
#
_cell.length_a   1.000
_cell.length_b   1.000
_cell.length_c   1.000
_cell.angle_alpha   90.00
_cell.angle_beta   90.00
_cell.angle_gamma   90.00
#
_symmetry.space_group_name_H-M   'P 1'
#
loop_
_entity.id
_entity.type
_entity.pdbx_description
1 polymer ?
#
loop_
_entity_poly.entity_id
_entity_poly.type
_entity_poly.pdbx_seq_one_letter_code
_entity_poly.pdbx_strand_id
1 'polypeptide(L)'
;MCAQVTNTNAEPPTDKQHICSQEIAQLETVKETVPKSSAIAANPPNSSAPNRALMASATIETNKFYQEHDKAFRDFETQLIRDLFVSETSLFLTTDEFTERIEEVMSKNKIYQEMRSTVLQLRIRRHYYDGIIKSLEYPITPSSLSRQAIEGVHS
;
A
#
# COMPACT_ATOMS: atom_id res chain seq x y z
N MET A 1 23.47 -31.98 -46.88
CA MET A 1 23.58 -30.60 -46.37
C MET A 1 22.49 -29.80 -47.07
N CYS A 2 21.48 -29.20 -46.44
CA CYS A 2 21.40 -28.55 -45.13
C CYS A 2 20.05 -28.85 -44.43
N ALA A 3 20.09 -28.80 -43.09
CA ALA A 3 18.95 -29.04 -42.19
C ALA A 3 17.92 -27.90 -42.24
N GLN A 4 16.64 -28.26 -42.15
CA GLN A 4 15.56 -27.33 -41.84
C GLN A 4 15.51 -27.15 -40.31
N VAL A 5 15.80 -25.94 -39.84
CA VAL A 5 15.60 -25.57 -38.43
C VAL A 5 14.21 -24.94 -38.32
N THR A 6 13.23 -25.74 -37.95
CA THR A 6 11.96 -25.23 -37.39
C THR A 6 12.18 -25.01 -35.91
N ASN A 7 12.32 -23.76 -35.47
CA ASN A 7 12.33 -23.40 -34.06
C ASN A 7 11.08 -22.58 -33.75
N THR A 8 9.96 -23.28 -33.60
CA THR A 8 8.81 -22.82 -32.82
C THR A 8 9.07 -23.15 -31.36
N ASN A 9 9.63 -22.19 -30.63
CA ASN A 9 9.57 -22.15 -29.18
C ASN A 9 9.11 -20.74 -28.79
N ALA A 10 7.83 -20.48 -29.00
CA ALA A 10 7.14 -19.39 -28.32
C ALA A 10 6.78 -19.91 -26.93
N GLU A 11 7.62 -19.57 -25.96
CA GLU A 11 7.30 -19.71 -24.54
C GLU A 11 6.04 -18.88 -24.24
N PRO A 12 5.01 -19.43 -23.57
CA PRO A 12 3.78 -18.69 -23.30
C PRO A 12 4.09 -17.54 -22.33
N PRO A 13 3.47 -16.35 -22.49
CA PRO A 13 3.64 -15.27 -21.53
C PRO A 13 3.13 -15.75 -20.17
N THR A 14 4.05 -15.95 -19.24
CA THR A 14 3.70 -16.32 -17.87
C THR A 14 2.89 -15.18 -17.29
N ASP A 15 1.66 -15.54 -16.99
CA ASP A 15 0.53 -14.71 -16.62
C ASP A 15 0.80 -13.97 -15.30
N LYS A 16 1.43 -12.78 -15.40
CA LYS A 16 1.69 -11.91 -14.23
C LYS A 16 0.39 -11.41 -13.57
N GLN A 17 -0.75 -11.48 -14.28
CA GLN A 17 -2.06 -11.14 -13.72
C GLN A 17 -2.59 -12.24 -12.79
N HIS A 18 -2.18 -13.49 -12.99
CA HIS A 18 -2.63 -14.60 -12.15
C HIS A 18 -2.04 -14.54 -10.73
N ILE A 19 -0.80 -14.06 -10.59
CA ILE A 19 -0.09 -14.01 -9.28
C ILE A 19 -0.81 -13.07 -8.31
N CYS A 20 -1.31 -11.92 -8.79
CA CYS A 20 -2.04 -10.96 -7.95
C CYS A 20 -3.37 -11.53 -7.44
N SER A 21 -4.04 -12.37 -8.24
CA SER A 21 -5.33 -12.96 -7.86
C SER A 21 -5.18 -14.09 -6.84
N GLN A 22 -4.02 -14.78 -6.82
CA GLN A 22 -3.80 -15.93 -5.93
C GLN A 22 -3.41 -15.52 -4.50
N GLU A 23 -2.83 -14.34 -4.29
CA GLU A 23 -2.57 -13.81 -2.94
C GLU A 23 -3.85 -13.36 -2.23
N ILE A 24 -4.86 -12.88 -2.97
CA ILE A 24 -6.15 -12.45 -2.40
C ILE A 24 -6.94 -13.67 -1.89
N ALA A 25 -6.90 -14.80 -2.60
CA ALA A 25 -7.62 -16.02 -2.23
C ALA A 25 -7.06 -16.73 -0.97
N GLN A 26 -5.78 -16.51 -0.62
CA GLN A 26 -5.18 -17.14 0.57
C GLN A 26 -5.61 -16.47 1.89
N LEU A 27 -6.27 -15.32 1.84
CA LEU A 27 -6.77 -14.61 3.02
C LEU A 27 -8.12 -15.14 3.55
N GLU A 28 -8.85 -15.96 2.78
CA GLU A 28 -10.17 -16.49 3.19
C GLU A 28 -10.12 -17.88 3.84
N THR A 29 -8.97 -18.57 3.84
CA THR A 29 -8.89 -19.99 4.23
C THR A 29 -8.04 -20.28 5.46
N VAL A 30 -8.09 -19.42 6.49
CA VAL A 30 -7.61 -19.80 7.83
C VAL A 30 -8.79 -19.81 8.80
N LYS A 31 -9.67 -20.80 8.61
CA LYS A 31 -10.57 -21.25 9.68
C LYS A 31 -9.74 -22.02 10.71
N GLU A 32 -9.61 -21.40 11.87
CA GLU A 32 -9.78 -22.02 13.18
C GLU A 32 -8.99 -23.30 13.46
N THR A 33 -7.75 -23.15 13.95
CA THR A 33 -7.21 -24.06 14.97
C THR A 33 -6.42 -23.26 16.00
N VAL A 34 -6.99 -23.16 17.21
CA VAL A 34 -6.36 -22.60 18.41
C VAL A 34 -5.30 -23.58 18.92
N PRO A 35 -4.13 -23.10 19.35
CA PRO A 35 -3.65 -23.52 20.66
C PRO A 35 -3.30 -22.33 21.55
N LYS A 36 -3.79 -22.40 22.80
CA LYS A 36 -3.35 -21.59 23.94
C LYS A 36 -1.84 -21.73 24.12
N SER A 37 -1.11 -20.61 24.12
CA SER A 37 0.04 -20.49 25.02
C SER A 37 0.41 -19.03 25.30
N SER A 38 0.78 -18.82 26.55
CA SER A 38 1.04 -17.55 27.23
C SER A 38 2.38 -16.93 26.83
N ALA A 39 2.39 -15.68 26.38
CA ALA A 39 3.54 -14.79 26.48
C ALA A 39 3.09 -13.32 26.45
N ILE A 40 3.38 -12.60 27.52
CA ILE A 40 3.20 -11.16 27.66
C ILE A 40 4.31 -10.49 26.85
N ALA A 41 4.00 -10.10 25.62
CA ALA A 41 4.78 -9.14 24.85
C ALA A 41 3.79 -8.15 24.25
N ALA A 42 4.10 -6.85 24.34
CA ALA A 42 3.26 -5.72 23.99
C ALA A 42 2.96 -5.61 22.48
N ASN A 43 2.38 -6.66 21.91
CA ASN A 43 1.73 -6.61 20.62
C ASN A 43 0.33 -6.01 20.83
N PRO A 44 -0.09 -4.99 20.05
CA PRO A 44 -1.46 -4.53 20.10
C PRO A 44 -2.38 -5.74 19.82
N PRO A 45 -3.40 -5.98 20.66
CA PRO A 45 -4.20 -7.18 20.59
C PRO A 45 -4.94 -7.16 19.23
N ASN A 46 -4.81 -8.24 18.45
CA ASN A 46 -5.42 -8.45 17.13
C ASN A 46 -4.82 -7.73 15.90
N SER A 47 -3.51 -7.49 15.83
CA SER A 47 -2.90 -7.13 14.54
C SER A 47 -2.78 -8.38 13.63
N SER A 48 -3.57 -8.43 12.56
CA SER A 48 -3.40 -9.39 11.44
C SER A 48 -1.99 -9.30 10.84
N ALA A 49 -1.55 -10.34 10.10
CA ALA A 49 -0.21 -10.35 9.50
C ALA A 49 0.11 -9.08 8.66
N PRO A 50 -0.81 -8.56 7.82
CA PRO A 50 -0.59 -7.28 7.12
C PRO A 50 -0.39 -6.09 8.05
N ASN A 51 -1.14 -6.02 9.16
CA ASN A 51 -0.98 -4.93 10.13
C ASN A 51 0.37 -5.02 10.85
N ARG A 52 0.85 -6.22 11.16
CA ARG A 52 2.20 -6.41 11.73
C ARG A 52 3.30 -6.01 10.75
N ALA A 53 3.18 -6.43 9.49
CA ALA A 53 4.14 -6.06 8.44
C ALA A 53 4.19 -4.53 8.25
N LEU A 54 3.03 -3.86 8.28
CA LEU A 54 2.94 -2.41 8.22
C LEU A 54 3.56 -1.71 9.45
N MET A 55 3.56 -2.37 10.62
CA MET A 55 4.13 -1.86 11.87
C MET A 55 5.61 -2.16 12.07
N ALA A 56 6.22 -3.02 11.25
CA ALA A 56 7.59 -3.49 11.44
C ALA A 56 8.69 -2.42 11.26
N SER A 57 8.34 -1.21 10.79
CA SER A 57 9.26 -0.08 10.64
C SER A 57 8.88 1.08 11.54
N ALA A 58 9.77 2.05 11.76
CA ALA A 58 9.48 3.26 12.52
C ALA A 58 8.77 4.35 11.68
N THR A 59 8.98 4.34 10.36
CA THR A 59 8.34 5.30 9.43
C THR A 59 7.72 4.57 8.24
N ILE A 60 6.83 5.25 7.53
CA ILE A 60 6.17 4.68 6.35
C ILE A 60 7.13 4.54 5.16
N GLU A 61 8.08 5.47 5.02
CA GLU A 61 9.05 5.51 3.93
C GLU A 61 10.00 4.31 3.99
N THR A 62 10.27 3.81 5.19
CA THR A 62 11.14 2.64 5.42
C THR A 62 10.34 1.34 5.54
N ASN A 63 9.01 1.38 5.40
CA ASN A 63 8.17 0.19 5.51
C ASN A 63 8.14 -0.57 4.18
N LYS A 64 8.82 -1.72 4.13
CA LYS A 64 8.94 -2.53 2.91
C LYS A 64 7.58 -2.95 2.35
N PHE A 65 6.65 -3.36 3.21
CA PHE A 65 5.31 -3.79 2.81
C PHE A 65 4.53 -2.66 2.13
N TYR A 66 4.55 -1.45 2.70
CA TYR A 66 3.99 -0.26 2.05
C TYR A 66 4.71 0.07 0.73
N GLN A 67 6.05 0.08 0.74
CA GLN A 67 6.86 0.43 -0.43
C GLN A 67 6.61 -0.51 -1.63
N GLU A 68 6.41 -1.81 -1.39
CA GLU A 68 6.07 -2.77 -2.44
C GLU A 68 4.74 -2.42 -3.12
N HIS A 69 3.71 -2.08 -2.35
CA HIS A 69 2.42 -1.66 -2.89
C HIS A 69 2.46 -0.28 -3.56
N ASP A 70 3.15 0.69 -2.96
CA ASP A 70 3.32 2.03 -3.52
C ASP A 70 4.09 1.98 -4.85
N LYS A 71 5.14 1.14 -4.92
CA LYS A 71 5.90 0.90 -6.15
C LYS A 71 5.04 0.24 -7.22
N ALA A 72 4.31 -0.83 -6.89
CA ALA A 72 3.44 -1.51 -7.85
C ALA A 72 2.36 -0.56 -8.42
N PHE A 73 1.80 0.31 -7.57
CA PHE A 73 0.86 1.35 -7.99
C PHE A 73 1.50 2.36 -8.96
N ARG A 74 2.69 2.90 -8.63
CA ARG A 74 3.38 3.85 -9.51
C ARG A 74 3.85 3.25 -10.84
N ASP A 75 4.27 1.99 -10.82
CA ASP A 75 4.64 1.25 -12.04
C ASP A 75 3.40 1.11 -12.96
N PHE A 76 2.24 0.79 -12.39
CA PHE A 76 0.98 0.70 -13.12
C PHE A 76 0.53 2.07 -13.68
N GLU A 77 0.59 3.14 -12.89
CA GLU A 77 0.34 4.52 -13.36
C GLU A 77 1.20 4.88 -14.56
N THR A 78 2.50 4.64 -14.43
CA THR A 78 3.47 4.95 -15.48
C THR A 78 3.18 4.16 -16.75
N GLN A 79 2.85 2.88 -16.62
CA GLN A 79 2.51 2.04 -17.77
C GLN A 79 1.25 2.55 -18.48
N LEU A 80 0.20 2.86 -17.71
CA LEU A 80 -1.06 3.36 -18.27
C LEU A 80 -0.87 4.69 -19.02
N ILE A 81 -0.09 5.60 -18.46
CA ILE A 81 0.28 6.86 -19.13
C ILE A 81 1.04 6.60 -20.43
N ARG A 82 2.01 5.68 -20.42
CA ARG A 82 2.79 5.34 -21.62
C ARG A 82 1.93 4.70 -22.70
N ASP A 83 1.04 3.79 -22.35
CA ASP A 83 0.15 3.12 -23.29
C ASP A 83 -0.82 4.12 -23.96
N LEU A 84 -1.33 5.08 -23.18
CA LEU A 84 -2.11 6.21 -23.69
C LEU A 84 -1.29 7.14 -24.59
N PHE A 85 -0.02 7.35 -24.26
CA PHE A 85 0.86 8.16 -25.08
C PHE A 85 1.18 7.49 -26.42
N VAL A 86 1.33 6.16 -26.46
CA VAL A 86 1.68 5.40 -27.68
C VAL A 86 0.47 5.15 -28.58
N SER A 87 -0.76 5.14 -28.04
CA SER A 87 -1.99 4.89 -28.80
C SER A 87 -2.48 6.12 -29.58
N GLU A 88 -1.70 6.50 -30.60
CA GLU A 88 -2.01 7.29 -31.82
C GLU A 88 -2.67 8.67 -31.68
N THR A 89 -3.20 9.05 -30.52
CA THR A 89 -3.97 10.29 -30.30
C THR A 89 -3.24 11.35 -29.47
N SER A 90 -2.07 11.05 -28.91
CA SER A 90 -1.28 11.98 -28.10
C SER A 90 -0.57 13.06 -28.91
N LEU A 91 -0.22 12.78 -30.17
CA LEU A 91 0.58 13.68 -31.02
C LEU A 91 -0.15 14.97 -31.43
N PHE A 92 -1.48 15.00 -31.28
CA PHE A 92 -2.31 16.14 -31.67
C PHE A 92 -2.96 16.86 -30.49
N LEU A 93 -2.74 16.37 -29.26
CA LEU A 93 -3.32 16.95 -28.06
C LEU A 93 -2.32 17.89 -27.40
N THR A 94 -2.85 18.97 -26.84
CA THR A 94 -2.11 19.79 -25.88
C THR A 94 -1.82 18.99 -24.61
N THR A 95 -0.87 19.47 -23.81
CA THR A 95 -0.55 18.83 -22.51
C THR A 95 -1.77 18.76 -21.59
N ASP A 96 -2.63 19.78 -21.61
CA ASP A 96 -3.82 19.84 -20.76
C ASP A 96 -4.88 18.83 -21.21
N GLU A 97 -5.18 18.76 -22.52
CA GLU A 97 -6.12 17.77 -23.07
C GLU A 97 -5.64 16.33 -22.86
N PHE A 98 -4.33 16.11 -22.98
CA PHE A 98 -3.75 14.80 -22.69
C PHE A 98 -3.83 14.44 -21.20
N THR A 99 -3.61 15.42 -20.32
CA THR A 99 -3.78 15.26 -18.86
C THR A 99 -5.22 14.90 -18.51
N GLU A 100 -6.20 15.65 -19.02
CA GLU A 100 -7.63 15.38 -18.78
C GLU A 100 -8.01 13.97 -19.25
N ARG A 101 -7.51 13.54 -20.41
CA ARG A 101 -7.76 12.19 -20.92
C ARG A 101 -7.14 11.11 -20.04
N ILE A 102 -5.92 11.32 -19.54
CA ILE A 102 -5.30 10.39 -18.59
C ILE A 102 -6.15 10.30 -17.32
N GLU A 103 -6.54 11.45 -16.76
CA GLU A 103 -7.38 11.52 -15.57
C GLU A 103 -8.72 10.81 -15.78
N GLU A 104 -9.35 10.99 -16.94
CA GLU A 104 -10.59 10.32 -17.29
C GLU A 104 -10.41 8.80 -17.36
N VAL A 105 -9.37 8.31 -18.05
CA VAL A 105 -9.09 6.88 -18.16
C VAL A 105 -8.77 6.27 -16.80
N MET A 106 -7.97 6.96 -15.98
CA MET A 106 -7.68 6.55 -14.61
C MET A 106 -8.94 6.52 -13.74
N SER A 107 -9.84 7.50 -13.88
CA SER A 107 -11.10 7.55 -13.13
C SER A 107 -11.99 6.34 -13.41
N LYS A 108 -11.99 5.86 -14.65
CA LYS A 108 -12.81 4.72 -15.11
C LYS A 108 -12.11 3.37 -14.92
N ASN A 109 -10.79 3.35 -14.73
CA ASN A 109 -10.03 2.12 -14.57
C ASN A 109 -10.22 1.55 -13.15
N LYS A 110 -10.95 0.44 -13.05
CA LYS A 110 -11.25 -0.22 -11.78
C LYS A 110 -9.99 -0.67 -11.02
N ILE A 111 -9.03 -1.26 -11.73
CA ILE A 111 -7.77 -1.76 -11.15
C ILE A 111 -6.98 -0.59 -10.56
N TYR A 112 -6.89 0.52 -11.29
CA TYR A 112 -6.25 1.74 -10.81
C TYR A 112 -6.88 2.23 -9.48
N GLN A 113 -8.21 2.31 -9.43
CA GLN A 113 -8.91 2.78 -8.23
C GLN A 113 -8.73 1.82 -7.04
N GLU A 114 -8.71 0.51 -7.28
CA GLU A 114 -8.45 -0.50 -6.25
C GLU A 114 -7.02 -0.37 -5.69
N MET A 115 -6.01 -0.23 -6.56
CA MET A 115 -4.62 -0.04 -6.12
C MET A 115 -4.44 1.28 -5.37
N ARG A 116 -5.00 2.39 -5.89
CA ARG A 116 -4.99 3.70 -5.25
C ARG A 116 -5.63 3.67 -3.86
N SER A 117 -6.79 3.02 -3.74
CA SER A 117 -7.49 2.83 -2.46
C SER A 117 -6.64 2.02 -1.48
N THR A 118 -6.01 0.95 -1.95
CA THR A 118 -5.15 0.08 -1.13
C THR A 118 -3.97 0.86 -0.54
N VAL A 119 -3.21 1.57 -1.38
CA VAL A 119 -2.06 2.39 -0.92
C VAL A 119 -2.50 3.45 0.08
N LEU A 120 -3.63 4.12 -0.17
CA LEU A 120 -4.20 5.11 0.75
C LEU A 120 -4.57 4.48 2.10
N GLN A 121 -5.23 3.33 2.10
CA GLN A 121 -5.60 2.63 3.33
C GLN A 121 -4.38 2.21 4.14
N LEU A 122 -3.32 1.73 3.50
CA LEU A 122 -2.07 1.40 4.19
C LEU A 122 -1.45 2.63 4.83
N ARG A 123 -1.43 3.77 4.13
CA ARG A 123 -0.94 5.04 4.67
C ARG A 123 -1.74 5.50 5.89
N ILE A 124 -3.07 5.46 5.80
CA ILE A 124 -3.96 5.82 6.91
C ILE A 124 -3.72 4.91 8.11
N ARG A 125 -3.70 3.59 7.90
CA ARG A 125 -3.47 2.61 8.97
C ARG A 125 -2.13 2.83 9.65
N ARG A 126 -1.07 3.12 8.89
CA ARG A 126 0.25 3.39 9.44
C ARG A 126 0.21 4.56 10.41
N HIS A 127 -0.33 5.70 9.98
CA HIS A 127 -0.45 6.89 10.84
C HIS A 127 -1.34 6.65 12.06
N TYR A 128 -2.41 5.89 11.91
CA TYR A 128 -3.30 5.53 13.02
C TYR A 128 -2.54 4.79 14.13
N TYR A 129 -1.79 3.74 13.77
CA TYR A 129 -1.03 2.98 14.76
C TYR A 129 0.18 3.75 15.30
N ASP A 130 0.85 4.58 14.49
CA ASP A 130 1.90 5.48 14.97
C ASP A 130 1.36 6.43 16.05
N GLY A 131 0.14 6.93 15.88
CA GLY A 131 -0.54 7.74 16.90
C GLY A 131 -0.80 6.97 18.19
N ILE A 132 -1.27 5.72 18.10
CA ILE A 132 -1.49 4.85 19.27
C ILE A 132 -0.17 4.60 20.00
N ILE A 133 0.89 4.20 19.30
CA ILE A 133 2.19 3.89 19.91
C ILE A 133 2.75 5.11 20.63
N LYS A 134 2.73 6.29 19.99
CA LYS A 134 3.19 7.54 20.62
C LYS A 134 2.40 7.89 21.88
N SER A 135 1.09 7.65 21.88
CA SER A 135 0.25 7.89 23.06
C SER A 135 0.54 6.94 24.23
N LEU A 136 1.04 5.73 23.94
CA LEU A 136 1.47 4.76 24.95
C LEU A 136 2.88 5.06 25.48
N GLU A 137 3.78 5.54 24.62
CA GLU A 137 5.16 5.88 24.98
C GLU A 137 5.26 7.21 25.76
N TYR A 138 4.36 8.16 25.47
CA TYR A 138 4.23 9.43 26.18
C TYR A 138 2.80 9.58 26.72
N PRO A 139 2.41 8.84 27.77
CA PRO A 139 1.12 9.04 28.39
C PRO A 139 1.07 10.47 28.90
N ILE A 140 0.07 11.25 28.46
CA ILE A 140 -0.21 12.58 28.99
C ILE A 140 -0.47 12.39 30.48
N THR A 141 0.53 12.68 31.31
CA THR A 141 0.33 12.70 32.76
C THR A 141 -0.48 13.94 33.07
N PRO A 142 -1.64 13.82 33.76
CA PRO A 142 -2.45 14.97 34.15
C PRO A 142 -1.70 15.98 35.03
N SER A 143 -0.55 15.57 35.60
CA SER A 143 0.39 16.41 36.34
C SER A 143 1.02 17.55 35.51
N SER A 144 1.00 17.48 34.17
CA SER A 144 1.55 18.53 33.30
C SER A 144 0.62 19.72 33.09
N LEU A 145 -0.70 19.55 33.31
CA LEU A 145 -1.69 20.63 33.25
C LEU A 145 -1.83 21.40 34.58
N SER A 146 -1.32 20.88 35.70
CA SER A 146 -1.43 21.52 37.01
C SER A 146 -0.30 22.50 37.35
N ARG A 147 0.85 22.50 36.66
CA ARG A 147 1.94 23.44 37.00
C ARG A 147 1.83 24.81 36.33
N GLN A 148 1.15 24.92 35.20
CA GLN A 148 1.03 26.21 34.51
C GLN A 148 -0.14 27.08 35.01
N ALA A 149 -1.01 26.53 35.87
CA ALA A 149 -2.15 27.26 36.43
C ALA A 149 -1.87 27.91 37.80
N ILE A 150 -0.71 27.68 38.42
CA ILE A 150 -0.45 28.10 39.82
C ILE A 150 0.63 29.20 39.94
N GLU A 151 1.35 29.55 38.87
CA GLU A 151 2.33 30.66 38.90
C GLU A 151 1.79 32.00 38.35
N GLY A 152 0.46 32.12 38.20
CA GLY A 152 -0.21 33.35 37.75
C GLY A 152 -1.00 34.11 38.82
N VAL A 153 -0.93 33.70 40.09
CA VAL A 153 -1.64 34.37 41.19
C VAL A 153 -0.71 34.49 42.39
N HIS A 154 0.18 35.48 42.37
CA HIS A 154 0.49 36.26 43.56
C HIS A 154 0.97 37.65 43.13
N SER A 155 0.32 38.64 43.75
CA SER A 155 0.46 40.09 43.60
C SER A 155 1.88 40.64 43.73
#